data_AF-A0A9X2ZQG6-F1
#
_entry.id   AF-A0A9X2ZQG6-F1
#
_cell.length_a   1.000
_cell.length_b   1.000
_cell.length_c   1.000
_cell.angle_alpha   90.00
_cell.angle_beta   90.00
_cell.angle_gamma   90.00
#
_symmetry.space_group_name_H-M   'P 1'
#
loop_
_entity.id
_entity.type
_entity.pdbx_description
1 polymer ?
#
loop_
_entity_poly.entity_id
_entity_poly.type
_entity_poly.pdbx_seq_one_letter_code
_entity_poly.pdbx_strand_id
1 'polypeptide(L)' 'MKVENDCSLSGNSGGTGILYVDGGSLTMTGNSEWKGMVFVTGDGSFEASKGTPNID' A
#
# COMPACT_ATOMS: atom_id res chain seq x y z
N MET A 1 -8.95 2.22 7.11
CA MET A 1 -9.51 1.26 6.12
C MET A 1 -9.05 -0.13 6.52
N LYS A 2 -9.94 -1.12 6.56
CA LYS A 2 -9.58 -2.53 6.80
C LYS A 2 -9.40 -3.21 5.44
N VAL A 3 -8.28 -3.91 5.25
CA VAL A 3 -7.99 -4.73 4.06
C VAL A 3 -8.15 -6.18 4.47
N GLU A 4 -9.23 -6.82 4.01
CA GLU A 4 -9.55 -8.23 4.29
C GLU A 4 -9.28 -9.19 3.12
N ASN A 5 -9.03 -8.66 1.92
CA ASN A 5 -8.54 -9.38 0.74
C ASN A 5 -7.27 -8.69 0.26
N ASP A 6 -7.25 -8.09 -0.93
CA ASP A 6 -6.07 -7.43 -1.45
C ASP A 6 -6.36 -5.97 -1.79
N CYS A 7 -5.44 -5.08 -1.44
CA CYS A 7 -5.50 -3.66 -1.76
C CYS A 7 -4.22 -3.26 -2.50
N SER A 8 -4.35 -2.59 -3.65
CA SER A 8 -3.20 -2.07 -4.38
C SER A 8 -3.27 -0.55 -4.53
N LEU A 9 -2.14 0.12 -4.24
CA LEU A 9 -1.88 1.52 -4.57
C LEU A 9 -0.78 1.55 -5.63
N SER A 10 -1.06 2.05 -6.82
CA SER A 10 -0.12 2.04 -7.93
C SER A 10 -0.03 3.40 -8.65
N GLY A 11 1.01 3.58 -9.46
CA GLY A 11 1.20 4.81 -10.23
C GLY A 11 1.55 6.01 -9.35
N ASN A 12 0.96 7.18 -9.64
CA ASN A 12 1.13 8.41 -8.85
C ASN A 12 -0.08 8.63 -7.92
N SER A 13 -0.26 7.69 -6.99
CA SER A 13 -1.43 7.64 -6.11
C SER A 13 -1.01 7.79 -4.66
N GLY A 14 -1.85 8.43 -3.85
CA GLY A 14 -1.58 8.50 -2.43
C GLY A 14 -2.80 8.62 -1.56
N GLY A 15 -2.58 8.37 -0.28
CA GLY A 15 -3.61 8.46 0.73
C GLY A 15 -3.05 8.84 2.09
N THR A 16 -3.94 9.02 3.05
CA THR A 16 -3.59 9.37 4.42
C THR A 16 -4.50 8.66 5.42
N GLY A 17 -3.97 8.43 6.62
CA GLY A 17 -4.71 7.86 7.74
C GLY A 17 -4.13 6.53 8.21
N ILE A 18 -5.00 5.68 8.75
CA ILE A 18 -4.60 4.38 9.31
C ILE A 18 -5.13 3.26 8.40
N LEU A 19 -4.21 2.44 7.90
CA LEU A 19 -4.50 1.18 7.22
C LEU A 19 -4.33 0.01 8.21
N TYR A 20 -5.26 -0.93 8.18
CA TYR A 20 -5.19 -2.18 8.94
C TYR A 20 -5.33 -3.34 7.96
N VAL A 21 -4.25 -4.08 7.76
CA VAL A 21 -4.14 -5.21 6.84
C VAL A 21 -4.20 -6.48 7.67
N ASP A 22 -5.32 -7.21 7.57
CA ASP A 22 -5.64 -8.33 8.46
C ASP A 22 -6.07 -9.54 7.63
N GLY A 23 -5.14 -10.50 7.46
CA GLY A 23 -5.32 -11.68 6.60
C GLY A 23 -5.27 -11.41 5.08
N GLY A 24 -5.10 -10.14 4.69
CA GLY A 24 -5.02 -9.70 3.31
C GLY A 24 -3.64 -9.16 2.89
N SER A 25 -3.49 -8.71 1.64
CA SER A 25 -2.26 -8.06 1.17
C SER A 25 -2.45 -6.58 0.83
N LEU A 26 -1.44 -5.76 1.15
CA LEU A 26 -1.29 -4.40 0.65
C LEU A 26 -0.08 -4.34 -0.29
N THR A 27 -0.30 -3.93 -1.53
CA THR A 27 0.79 -3.74 -2.51
C THR A 27 0.87 -2.29 -2.95
N MET A 28 2.01 -1.64 -2.71
CA MET A 28 2.31 -0.28 -3.15
C MET A 28 3.37 -0.29 -4.26
N THR A 29 3.03 0.18 -5.45
CA THR A 29 3.97 0.27 -6.59
C THR A 29 3.96 1.66 -7.20
N GLY A 30 4.96 2.00 -8.01
CA GLY A 30 5.02 3.31 -8.67
C GLY A 30 5.54 4.42 -7.76
N ASN A 31 5.13 5.66 -8.04
CA ASN A 31 5.31 6.81 -7.16
C ASN A 31 4.13 6.91 -6.18
N SER A 32 3.88 5.82 -5.44
CA SER A 32 2.78 5.76 -4.49
C SER A 32 3.22 6.18 -3.09
N GLU A 33 2.34 6.88 -2.37
CA GLU A 33 2.63 7.43 -1.05
C GLU A 33 1.48 7.17 -0.07
N TRP A 34 1.79 6.74 1.16
CA TRP A 34 0.83 6.68 2.25
C TRP A 34 1.29 7.53 3.44
N LYS A 35 0.51 8.56 3.79
CA LYS A 35 0.79 9.43 4.92
C LYS A 35 0.00 9.00 6.15
N GLY A 36 0.57 8.10 6.92
CA GLY A 36 0.03 7.66 8.19
C GLY A 36 0.55 6.29 8.60
N MET A 37 -0.25 5.54 9.35
CA MET A 37 0.17 4.23 9.88
C MET A 37 -0.40 3.09 9.05
N VAL A 38 0.40 2.04 8.88
CA VAL A 38 -0.03 0.76 8.30
C VAL A 38 0.23 -0.31 9.36
N PHE A 39 -0.83 -0.92 9.88
CA PHE A 39 -0.75 -2.07 10.78
C PHE A 39 -0.99 -3.33 9.96
N VAL A 40 -0.04 -4.26 9.98
CA VAL A 40 -0.16 -5.57 9.33
C VAL A 40 -0.24 -6.62 10.44
N THR A 41 -1.31 -7.40 10.46
CA THR A 41 -1.61 -8.37 11.51
C THR A 41 -2.03 -9.73 10.94
N GLY A 42 -1.92 -10.77 11.76
CA GLY A 42 -2.24 -12.15 11.35
C GLY A 42 -1.34 -12.60 10.19
N ASP A 43 -1.96 -13.22 9.19
CA ASP A 43 -1.29 -13.68 7.95
C ASP A 43 -1.20 -12.57 6.88
N GLY A 44 -1.46 -11.31 7.24
CA GLY A 44 -1.42 -10.19 6.31
C GLY A 44 -0.01 -9.89 5.80
N SER A 45 0.08 -9.27 4.62
CA SER A 45 1.36 -8.89 4.00
C SER A 45 1.37 -7.45 3.49
N PHE A 46 2.57 -6.87 3.43
CA PHE A 46 2.80 -5.56 2.82
C PHE A 46 4.00 -5.62 1.90
N GLU A 47 3.80 -5.25 0.64
CA GLU A 47 4.85 -5.14 -0.37
C GLU A 47 4.91 -3.73 -0.93
N ALA A 48 6.12 -3.20 -1.07
CA ALA A 48 6.36 -1.89 -1.68
C ALA A 48 7.48 -1.97 -2.71
N SER A 49 7.28 -1.37 -3.88
CA SER A 49 8.30 -1.25 -4.92
C SER A 49 8.29 0.14 -5.55
N LYS A 50 9.49 0.64 -5.89
CA LYS A 50 9.62 1.92 -6.58
C LYS A 50 9.06 1.82 -8.00
N GLY A 51 8.35 2.85 -8.44
CA GLY A 51 8.23 3.14 -9.86
C GLY A 51 9.57 3.57 -10.43
N THR A 52 9.79 3.31 -11.71
CA THR A 52 10.79 4.03 -12.50
C THR A 52 10.12 5.31 -12.97
N PRO A 53 10.51 6.52 -12.50
CA PRO A 53 9.99 7.75 -13.07
C PRO A 53 10.36 7.78 -14.55
N ASN A 54 9.36 7.90 -15.44
CA ASN A 54 9.64 8.20 -16.84
C ASN A 54 9.91 9.71 -16.93
N ILE A 55 11.18 10.09 -16.86
CA ILE A 55 11.63 11.47 -17.05
C ILE A 55 12.24 11.49 -18.46
N ASP A 56 11.38 11.72 -19.46
CA ASP A 56 11.78 12.07 -20.82
C ASP A 56 12.20 13.54 -20.89
#